data_AF-A0A7C8MVF6-F1
#
_entry.id   AF-A0A7C8MVF6-F1
#
_cell.length_a   1.000
_cell.length_b   1.000
_cell.length_c   1.000
_cell.angle_alpha   90.00
_cell.angle_beta   90.00
_cell.angle_gamma   90.00
#
_symmetry.space_group_name_H-M   'P 1'
#
loop_
_entity.id
_entity.type
_entity.pdbx_description
1 polymer ?
#
loop_
_entity_poly.entity_id
_entity_poly.type
_entity_poly.pdbx_seq_one_letter_code
_entity_poly.pdbx_strand_id
1 'polypeptide(L)'
;MLFATLLALAAPLAAALPQATSTTSSPAPSQTLDLEAICESQASSYKAYCPRCLHNCATSSYPEQCYYSVFFTVNGIQANCEARGGIDCRNKAIDQVCGS
;
A
#
# COMPACT_ATOMS: atom_id res chain seq x y z
N MET A 1 -31.70 -9.88 47.82
CA MET A 1 -30.27 -9.62 48.07
C MET A 1 -30.11 -8.12 48.21
N LEU A 2 -29.48 -7.70 49.29
CA LEU A 2 -29.38 -6.33 49.79
C LEU A 2 -27.98 -5.77 49.44
N PHE A 3 -27.92 -4.44 49.38
CA PHE A 3 -26.77 -3.54 49.37
C PHE A 3 -26.21 -3.03 48.04
N ALA A 4 -26.54 -1.76 47.85
CA ALA A 4 -25.95 -0.76 46.97
C ALA A 4 -24.45 -0.56 47.20
N THR A 5 -23.74 -0.06 46.18
CA THR A 5 -22.83 1.08 46.36
C THR A 5 -22.42 1.68 45.01
N LEU A 6 -22.83 2.94 44.79
CA LEU A 6 -22.28 3.85 43.82
C LEU A 6 -20.89 4.29 44.29
N LEU A 7 -19.90 4.31 43.40
CA LEU A 7 -18.70 5.15 43.54
C LEU A 7 -18.34 5.75 42.19
N ALA A 8 -18.84 6.98 41.99
CA ALA A 8 -18.26 7.94 41.07
C ALA A 8 -17.00 8.52 41.73
N LEU A 9 -15.85 8.43 41.06
CA LEU A 9 -14.68 9.25 41.39
C LEU A 9 -14.31 10.09 40.16
N ALA A 10 -14.78 11.33 40.19
CA ALA A 10 -14.23 12.42 39.40
C ALA A 10 -12.97 12.93 40.10
N ALA A 11 -11.90 13.15 39.34
CA ALA A 11 -10.74 13.92 39.76
C ALA A 11 -10.32 14.85 38.60
N PRO A 12 -10.46 16.18 38.74
CA PRO A 12 -9.80 17.14 37.86
C PRO A 12 -8.56 17.71 38.58
N LEU A 13 -7.41 17.81 37.90
CA LEU A 13 -6.25 18.68 38.19
C LEU A 13 -5.07 18.14 37.35
N ALA A 14 -4.20 18.89 36.69
CA ALA A 14 -4.13 20.22 36.10
C ALA A 14 -2.76 20.24 35.37
N ALA A 15 -2.63 21.11 34.36
CA ALA A 15 -1.38 21.67 33.83
C ALA A 15 -0.38 20.77 33.06
N ALA A 16 -0.30 20.97 31.74
CA ALA A 16 0.71 21.84 31.13
C ALA A 16 0.53 21.77 29.60
N LEU A 17 0.19 22.89 28.94
CA LEU A 17 0.27 22.97 27.48
C LEU A 17 1.75 22.91 27.08
N PRO A 18 2.20 21.97 26.23
CA PRO A 18 3.46 22.14 25.55
C PRO A 18 3.33 23.36 24.63
N GLN A 19 4.28 24.28 24.78
CA GLN A 19 4.44 25.46 23.94
C GLN A 19 4.41 25.05 22.47
N ALA A 20 3.64 25.78 21.67
CA ALA A 20 3.62 25.62 20.23
C ALA A 20 5.00 25.99 19.67
N THR A 21 5.88 25.00 19.55
CA THR A 21 7.08 25.11 18.73
C THR A 21 6.59 25.37 17.31
N SER A 22 6.89 26.55 16.79
CA SER A 22 6.69 26.85 15.37
C SER A 22 7.65 25.96 14.60
N THR A 23 7.17 24.79 14.18
CA THR A 23 7.90 23.92 13.28
C THR A 23 7.99 24.66 11.96
N THR A 24 9.14 25.29 11.71
CA THR A 24 9.54 25.69 10.36
C THR A 24 9.40 24.44 9.50
N SER A 25 8.32 24.39 8.73
CA SER A 25 8.09 23.34 7.76
C SER A 25 9.07 23.59 6.63
N SER A 26 10.29 23.08 6.80
CA SER A 26 11.20 22.92 5.67
C SER A 26 10.43 22.05 4.68
N PRO A 27 10.24 22.49 3.41
CA PRO A 27 9.67 21.61 2.42
C PRO A 27 10.56 20.36 2.39
N ALA A 28 9.97 19.21 2.70
CA ALA A 28 10.65 17.94 2.58
C ALA A 28 11.18 17.85 1.15
N PRO A 29 12.41 17.35 0.92
CA PRO A 29 12.90 17.15 -0.42
C PRO A 29 11.84 16.34 -1.16
N SER A 30 11.31 16.91 -2.25
CA SER A 30 10.43 16.19 -3.15
C SER A 30 11.31 15.15 -3.83
N GLN A 31 11.52 14.03 -3.12
CA GLN A 31 12.06 12.83 -3.71
C GLN A 31 11.00 12.41 -4.71
N THR A 32 11.21 12.74 -5.99
CA THR A 32 10.43 12.17 -7.07
C THR A 32 10.49 10.67 -6.86
N LEU A 33 9.37 10.10 -6.46
CA LEU A 33 9.33 8.70 -6.08
C LEU A 33 9.62 7.89 -7.34
N ASP A 34 10.69 7.09 -7.31
CA ASP A 34 11.06 6.26 -8.45
C ASP A 34 10.10 5.07 -8.53
N LEU A 35 8.96 5.31 -9.19
CA LEU A 35 7.91 4.31 -9.35
C LEU A 35 8.39 3.07 -10.12
N GLU A 36 9.37 3.22 -11.01
CA GLU A 36 9.98 2.11 -11.74
C GLU A 36 10.77 1.24 -10.77
N ALA A 37 11.70 1.82 -9.99
CA ALA A 37 12.46 1.07 -9.01
C ALA A 37 11.57 0.39 -7.95
N ILE A 38 10.52 1.09 -7.50
CA ILE A 38 9.55 0.52 -6.55
C ILE A 38 8.79 -0.64 -7.20
N CYS A 39 8.29 -0.46 -8.43
CA CYS A 39 7.65 -1.53 -9.17
C CYS A 39 8.57 -2.74 -9.28
N GLU A 40 9.82 -2.56 -9.71
CA GLU A 40 10.77 -3.65 -9.90
C GLU A 40 11.09 -4.38 -8.59
N SER A 41 11.13 -3.67 -7.46
CA SER A 41 11.31 -4.27 -6.14
C SER A 41 10.13 -5.18 -5.76
N GLN A 42 8.90 -4.81 -6.13
CA GLN A 42 7.69 -5.57 -5.77
C GLN A 42 7.31 -6.64 -6.79
N ALA A 43 7.70 -6.47 -8.06
CA ALA A 43 7.29 -7.32 -9.17
C ALA A 43 7.95 -8.71 -9.17
N SER A 44 9.04 -8.91 -8.42
CA SER A 44 9.76 -10.19 -8.34
C SER A 44 10.10 -10.77 -9.72
N SER A 45 9.46 -11.85 -10.17
CA SER A 45 9.68 -12.47 -11.49
C SER A 45 8.97 -11.76 -12.64
N TYR A 46 8.23 -10.68 -12.37
CA TYR A 46 7.48 -9.87 -13.35
C TYR A 46 8.14 -8.51 -13.65
N LYS A 47 9.35 -8.24 -13.17
CA LYS A 47 10.06 -6.95 -13.34
C LYS A 47 10.02 -6.40 -14.76
N ALA A 48 10.21 -7.25 -15.76
CA ALA A 48 10.18 -6.86 -17.17
C ALA A 48 8.85 -6.23 -17.63
N TYR A 49 7.77 -6.40 -16.88
CA TYR A 49 6.46 -5.84 -17.18
C TYR A 49 6.16 -4.55 -16.42
N CYS A 50 7.08 -4.05 -15.58
CA CYS A 50 6.91 -2.79 -14.85
C CYS A 50 6.51 -1.61 -15.74
N PRO A 51 7.14 -1.37 -16.91
CA PRO A 51 6.76 -0.26 -17.78
C PRO A 51 5.28 -0.29 -18.21
N ARG A 52 4.68 -1.48 -18.29
CA ARG A 52 3.25 -1.66 -18.61
C ARG A 52 2.37 -1.40 -17.39
N CYS A 53 2.84 -1.76 -16.20
CA CYS A 53 2.07 -1.68 -14.96
C CYS A 53 2.20 -0.34 -14.20
N LEU A 54 3.13 0.56 -14.58
CA LEU A 54 3.41 1.80 -13.82
C LEU A 54 2.16 2.66 -13.55
N HIS A 55 1.27 2.74 -14.53
CA HIS A 55 0.08 3.58 -14.45
C HIS A 55 -0.89 3.15 -13.32
N ASN A 56 -0.87 1.88 -12.91
CA ASN A 56 -1.76 1.36 -11.87
C ASN A 56 -1.54 2.02 -10.51
N CYS A 57 -0.33 2.53 -10.25
CA CYS A 57 0.05 3.10 -8.95
C CYS A 57 0.56 4.54 -9.04
N ALA A 58 0.44 5.19 -10.20
CA ALA A 58 0.99 6.52 -10.47
C ALA A 58 0.50 7.61 -9.50
N THR A 59 -0.72 7.47 -8.97
CA THR A 59 -1.32 8.41 -8.02
C THR A 59 -1.43 7.86 -6.60
N SER A 60 -0.83 6.70 -6.32
CA SER A 60 -0.91 6.06 -5.00
C SER A 60 0.02 6.75 -4.01
N SER A 61 -0.47 7.02 -2.80
CA SER A 61 0.37 7.44 -1.67
C SER A 61 1.18 6.27 -1.07
N TYR A 62 0.87 5.03 -1.46
CA TYR A 62 1.50 3.80 -0.97
C TYR A 62 1.86 2.88 -2.15
N PRO A 63 2.84 3.27 -2.99
CA PRO A 63 3.12 2.57 -4.24
C PRO A 63 3.74 1.19 -4.04
N GLU A 64 4.50 0.96 -2.97
CA GLU A 64 5.01 -0.38 -2.63
C GLU A 64 3.86 -1.39 -2.43
N GLN A 65 2.90 -1.04 -1.57
CA GLN A 65 1.73 -1.89 -1.31
C GLN A 65 0.84 -2.01 -2.55
N CYS A 66 0.73 -0.94 -3.33
CA CYS A 66 -0.02 -0.95 -4.59
C CYS A 66 0.60 -1.91 -5.60
N TYR A 67 1.90 -1.82 -5.89
CA TYR A 67 2.56 -2.73 -6.82
C TYR A 67 2.60 -4.17 -6.31
N TYR A 68 2.83 -4.37 -5.01
CA TYR A 68 2.69 -5.69 -4.39
C TYR A 68 1.32 -6.30 -4.70
N SER A 69 0.23 -5.54 -4.51
CA SER A 69 -1.13 -6.01 -4.80
C SER A 69 -1.33 -6.28 -6.30
N VAL A 70 -0.82 -5.42 -7.18
CA VAL A 70 -0.90 -5.61 -8.64
C VAL A 70 -0.28 -6.94 -9.05
N PHE A 71 0.96 -7.21 -8.62
CA PHE A 71 1.65 -8.44 -9.01
C PHE A 71 1.15 -9.68 -8.26
N PHE A 72 0.58 -9.51 -7.06
CA PHE A 72 -0.17 -10.57 -6.39
C PHE A 72 -1.39 -11.00 -7.22
N THR A 73 -2.16 -10.04 -7.75
CA THR A 73 -3.29 -10.32 -8.64
C THR A 73 -2.84 -10.99 -9.94
N VAL A 74 -1.77 -10.49 -10.59
CA VAL A 74 -1.17 -11.14 -11.77
C VAL A 74 -0.81 -12.59 -11.48
N ASN A 75 -0.15 -12.85 -10.34
CA ASN A 75 0.26 -14.19 -9.98
C ASN A 75 -0.94 -15.12 -9.77
N GLY A 76 -2.00 -14.65 -9.11
CA GLY A 76 -3.24 -15.41 -8.94
C GLY A 76 -3.92 -15.77 -10.26
N ILE A 77 -3.98 -14.83 -11.20
CA ILE A 77 -4.56 -15.08 -12.54
C ILE A 77 -3.70 -16.08 -13.33
N GLN A 78 -2.37 -15.90 -13.31
CA GLN A 78 -1.43 -16.82 -13.95
C GLN A 78 -1.62 -18.24 -13.39
N ALA A 79 -1.61 -18.40 -12.07
CA ALA A 79 -1.74 -19.69 -11.41
C ALA A 79 -3.08 -20.38 -11.75
N ASN A 80 -4.20 -19.65 -11.77
CA ASN A 80 -5.49 -20.20 -12.17
C ASN A 80 -5.53 -20.60 -13.66
N CYS A 81 -4.87 -19.87 -14.54
CA CYS A 81 -4.73 -20.24 -15.95
C CYS A 81 -3.91 -21.54 -16.10
N GLU A 82 -2.78 -21.64 -15.40
CA GLU A 82 -1.91 -22.82 -15.41
C GLU A 82 -2.62 -24.05 -14.84
N ALA A 83 -3.37 -23.89 -13.74
CA ALA A 83 -4.15 -24.96 -13.13
C ALA A 83 -5.23 -25.55 -14.04
N ARG A 84 -5.64 -24.81 -15.09
CA ARG A 84 -6.63 -25.23 -16.09
C ARG A 84 -5.98 -25.73 -17.39
N GLY A 85 -4.65 -25.88 -17.42
CA GLY A 85 -3.91 -26.26 -18.62
C GLY A 85 -3.85 -25.18 -19.69
N GLY A 86 -3.97 -23.91 -19.29
CA GLY A 86 -3.89 -22.77 -20.20
C GLY A 86 -2.49 -22.58 -20.80
N ILE A 87 -2.44 -21.88 -21.93
CA ILE A 87 -1.20 -21.49 -22.60
C ILE A 87 -0.97 -20.00 -22.43
N ASP A 88 0.30 -19.59 -22.42
CA ASP A 88 0.71 -18.18 -22.33
C ASP A 88 0.11 -17.44 -21.12
N CYS A 89 -0.04 -18.15 -20.01
CA CYS A 89 -0.76 -17.67 -18.82
C CYS A 89 -0.16 -16.41 -18.20
N ARG A 90 1.16 -16.24 -18.29
CA ARG A 90 1.85 -15.05 -17.79
C ARG A 90 1.46 -13.80 -18.57
N ASN A 91 1.56 -13.82 -19.90
CA ASN A 91 1.22 -12.63 -20.69
C ASN A 91 -0.27 -12.32 -20.58
N LYS A 92 -1.16 -13.33 -20.61
CA LYS A 92 -2.59 -13.12 -20.36
C LYS A 92 -2.89 -12.45 -19.02
N ALA A 93 -2.21 -12.87 -17.96
CA ALA A 93 -2.38 -12.27 -16.64
C ALA A 93 -1.88 -10.81 -16.61
N ILE A 94 -0.76 -10.52 -17.26
CA ILE A 94 -0.25 -9.15 -17.39
C ILE A 94 -1.21 -8.29 -18.22
N ASP A 95 -1.66 -8.77 -19.38
CA ASP A 95 -2.58 -8.04 -20.25
C ASP A 95 -3.87 -7.66 -19.51
N GLN A 96 -4.37 -8.58 -18.67
CA GLN A 96 -5.58 -8.37 -17.89
C GLN A 96 -5.42 -7.33 -16.77
N VAL A 97 -4.23 -7.20 -16.17
CA VAL A 97 -4.01 -6.31 -15.00
C VAL A 97 -3.33 -5.00 -15.39
N CYS A 98 -2.44 -5.03 -16.37
CA CYS A 98 -1.58 -3.92 -16.77
C CYS A 98 -1.89 -3.41 -18.18
N GLY A 99 -2.92 -3.93 -18.85
CA GLY A 99 -3.26 -3.54 -20.22
C GLY A 99 -2.28 -4.11 -21.25
N SER A 100 -2.59 -3.89 -22.55
CA SER A 100 -1.74 -4.33 -23.67
C SER A 100 -0.63 -3.35 -23.97
#